data_AF-F2F2J8-F1
#
_entry.id   AF-F2F2J8-F1
#
_cell.length_a   1.000
_cell.length_b   1.000
_cell.length_c   1.000
_cell.angle_alpha   90.00
_cell.angle_beta   90.00
_cell.angle_gamma   90.00
#
_symmetry.space_group_name_H-M   'P 1'
#
loop_
_entity.id
_entity.type
_entity.pdbx_description
1 polymer ?
#
loop_
_entity_poly.entity_id
_entity_poly.type
_entity_poly.pdbx_seq_one_letter_code
_entity_poly.pdbx_strand_id
1 'polypeptide(L)'
;MTDNELLEKRLEILEQVNRISRFCLCDNTNTKQSCEHCEKMKSLGDQLLKLIKPRKIIKADGSVTEGVMIERRKRSKPKEFTIEEYVLARIKGFTDTQFASTVSMGSRTFVRWKSNNLKEINRMKKKLKVK
;
A
#
# COMPACT_ATOMS: atom_id res chain seq x y z
N MET A 1 13.31 -10.28 28.63
CA MET A 1 12.08 -9.69 29.17
C MET A 1 11.11 -10.79 29.48
N THR A 2 10.51 -10.78 30.67
CA THR A 2 9.46 -11.72 31.06
C THR A 2 8.11 -11.35 30.42
N ASP A 3 7.14 -12.26 30.43
CA ASP A 3 5.80 -11.99 29.90
C ASP A 3 5.08 -10.88 30.69
N ASN A 4 5.39 -10.75 31.98
CA ASN A 4 4.88 -9.68 32.84
C ASN A 4 5.47 -8.31 32.46
N GLU A 5 6.78 -8.23 32.24
CA GLU A 5 7.43 -6.97 31.78
C GLU A 5 6.92 -6.52 30.41
N LEU A 6 6.58 -7.46 29.52
CA LEU A 6 5.95 -7.14 28.23
C LEU A 6 4.54 -6.58 28.42
N LEU A 7 3.79 -7.12 29.36
CA LEU A 7 2.42 -6.69 29.65
C LEU A 7 2.41 -5.27 30.25
N GLU A 8 3.28 -5.01 31.23
CA GLU A 8 3.43 -3.69 31.87
C GLU A 8 3.77 -2.60 30.84
N LYS A 9 4.76 -2.85 29.98
CA LYS A 9 5.12 -1.89 28.91
C LYS A 9 3.99 -1.65 27.92
N ARG A 10 3.18 -2.67 27.59
CA ARG A 10 2.01 -2.48 26.72
C ARG A 10 0.95 -1.63 27.41
N LEU A 11 0.68 -1.85 28.69
CA LEU A 11 -0.27 -1.05 29.48
C LEU A 11 0.19 0.41 29.56
N GLU A 12 1.47 0.65 29.84
CA GLU A 12 2.05 1.99 29.89
C GLU A 12 1.84 2.75 28.57
N ILE A 13 2.13 2.10 27.43
CA ILE A 13 1.91 2.70 26.10
C ILE A 13 0.42 2.99 25.87
N LEU A 14 -0.48 2.08 26.25
CA LEU A 14 -1.92 2.27 26.09
C LEU A 14 -2.46 3.43 26.95
N GLU A 15 -1.93 3.61 28.17
CA GLU A 15 -2.26 4.77 28.99
C GLU A 15 -1.82 6.08 28.35
N GLN A 16 -0.62 6.12 27.77
CA GLN A 16 -0.14 7.29 27.03
C GLN A 16 -1.00 7.60 25.81
N VAL A 17 -1.40 6.57 25.04
CA VAL A 17 -2.34 6.73 23.92
C VAL A 17 -3.67 7.29 24.41
N ASN A 18 -4.23 6.76 25.49
CA ASN A 18 -5.49 7.26 26.06
C ASN A 18 -5.40 8.73 26.47
N ARG A 19 -4.29 9.15 27.11
CA ARG A 19 -4.06 10.56 27.46
C ARG A 19 -4.05 11.46 26.23
N ILE A 20 -3.36 11.06 25.16
CA ILE A 20 -3.24 11.86 23.93
C ILE A 20 -4.56 11.87 23.16
N SER A 21 -5.29 10.76 23.14
CA SER A 21 -6.56 10.61 22.40
C SER A 21 -7.63 11.60 22.85
N ARG A 22 -7.64 11.96 24.14
CA ARG A 22 -8.57 12.96 24.71
C ARG A 22 -8.40 14.35 24.11
N PHE A 23 -7.22 14.67 23.58
CA PHE A 23 -6.89 15.98 23.02
C PHE A 23 -6.88 15.98 21.47
N CYS A 24 -7.01 14.81 20.84
CA CYS A 24 -6.95 14.70 19.40
C CYS A 24 -8.35 14.73 18.78
N LEU A 25 -8.73 15.88 18.21
CA LEU A 25 -10.03 16.11 17.56
C LEU A 25 -9.96 15.98 16.03
N CYS A 26 -9.12 15.08 15.52
CA CYS A 26 -8.90 14.96 14.08
C CYS A 26 -9.98 14.09 13.41
N ASP A 27 -10.96 14.75 12.80
CA ASP A 27 -12.09 14.07 12.15
C ASP A 27 -11.78 13.56 10.72
N ASN A 28 -10.81 14.16 10.00
CA ASN A 28 -10.50 13.78 8.61
C ASN A 28 -9.03 13.35 8.42
N THR A 29 -8.74 12.65 7.31
CA THR A 29 -7.42 12.06 7.04
C THR A 29 -6.33 13.08 6.75
N ASN A 30 -6.67 14.28 6.30
CA ASN A 30 -5.70 15.32 5.95
C ASN A 30 -5.24 16.08 7.21
N THR A 31 -6.12 16.32 8.19
CA THR A 31 -5.75 16.90 9.49
C THR A 31 -4.92 15.93 10.35
N LYS A 32 -5.09 14.61 10.15
CA LYS A 32 -4.29 13.58 10.83
C LYS A 32 -2.80 13.58 10.46
N GLN A 33 -2.42 14.09 9.29
CA GLN A 33 -1.01 14.08 8.85
C GLN A 33 -0.18 15.21 9.44
N SER A 34 -0.80 16.31 9.86
CA SER A 34 -0.12 17.47 10.46
C SER A 34 -0.43 17.66 11.95
N CYS A 35 -1.27 16.80 12.54
CA CYS A 35 -1.60 16.86 13.95
C CYS A 35 -0.51 16.23 14.82
N GLU A 36 0.08 17.02 15.70
CA GLU A 36 1.09 16.56 16.66
C GLU A 36 0.61 15.38 17.53
N HIS A 37 -0.67 15.36 17.91
CA HIS A 37 -1.24 14.25 18.68
C HIS A 37 -1.34 12.97 17.86
N CYS A 38 -1.69 13.05 16.57
CA CYS A 38 -1.70 11.90 15.66
C CYS A 38 -0.29 11.35 15.41
N GLU A 39 0.71 12.22 15.26
CA GLU A 39 2.11 11.79 15.11
C GLU A 39 2.63 11.07 16.34
N LYS A 40 2.35 11.61 17.54
CA LYS A 40 2.72 10.96 18.81
C LYS A 40 2.01 9.62 18.98
N MET A 41 0.72 9.53 18.65
CA MET A 41 -0.01 8.26 18.67
C MET A 41 0.56 7.23 17.68
N LYS A 42 1.01 7.67 16.49
CA LYS A 42 1.64 6.78 15.51
C LYS A 42 2.94 6.18 16.04
N SER A 43 3.79 7.00 16.66
CA SER A 43 5.02 6.53 17.30
C SER A 43 4.75 5.49 18.40
N LEU A 44 3.76 5.76 19.25
CA LEU A 44 3.33 4.82 20.30
C LEU A 44 2.76 3.53 19.71
N GLY A 45 2.01 3.61 18.61
CA GLY A 45 1.53 2.45 17.87
C GLY A 45 2.67 1.57 17.34
N ASP A 46 3.72 2.17 16.79
CA ASP A 46 4.91 1.45 16.31
C ASP A 46 5.66 0.77 17.47
N GLN A 47 5.73 1.42 18.64
CA GLN A 47 6.30 0.81 19.85
C GLN A 47 5.47 -0.37 20.34
N LEU A 48 4.13 -0.23 20.35
CA LEU A 48 3.23 -1.31 20.73
C LEU A 48 3.37 -2.52 19.80
N LEU A 49 3.49 -2.29 18.48
CA LEU A 49 3.70 -3.35 17.50
C LEU A 49 4.99 -4.12 17.74
N LYS A 50 6.08 -3.45 18.17
CA LYS A 50 7.35 -4.11 18.53
C LYS A 50 7.23 -5.00 19.77
N LEU A 51 6.28 -4.70 20.66
CA LEU A 51 6.04 -5.48 21.87
C LEU A 51 5.13 -6.68 21.65
N ILE A 52 4.46 -6.79 20.50
CA ILE A 52 3.56 -7.92 20.19
C ILE A 52 4.41 -9.10 19.73
N LYS A 53 4.25 -10.25 20.41
CA LYS A 53 4.87 -11.50 19.95
C LYS A 53 4.27 -11.88 18.58
N PRO A 54 5.07 -12.40 17.63
CA PRO A 54 4.55 -12.87 16.36
C PRO A 54 3.41 -13.87 16.59
N ARG A 55 2.33 -13.74 15.83
CA ARG A 55 1.14 -14.57 15.98
C ARG A 55 1.53 -16.03 15.71
N LYS A 56 1.31 -16.94 16.65
CA LYS A 56 1.55 -18.37 16.42
C LYS A 56 0.57 -18.88 15.35
N ILE A 57 1.11 -19.51 14.31
CA ILE A 57 0.34 -20.20 13.27
C ILE A 57 0.44 -21.68 13.57
N ILE A 58 -0.71 -22.31 13.82
CA ILE A 58 -0.82 -23.77 13.93
C ILE A 58 -1.09 -24.28 12.52
N LYS A 59 -0.18 -25.09 11.98
CA LYS A 59 -0.34 -25.72 10.68
C LYS A 59 -1.20 -26.99 10.80
N ALA A 60 -1.72 -27.47 9.68
CA ALA A 60 -2.57 -28.66 9.62
C ALA A 60 -1.85 -29.95 10.08
N ASP A 61 -0.52 -29.96 10.06
CA ASP A 61 0.34 -31.03 10.58
C ASP A 61 0.58 -30.95 12.11
N GLY A 62 -0.07 -30.00 12.79
CA GLY A 62 0.09 -29.77 14.23
C GLY A 62 1.34 -28.98 14.62
N SER A 63 2.20 -28.62 13.66
CA SER A 63 3.39 -27.82 13.95
C SER A 63 3.01 -26.36 14.24
N VAL A 64 3.68 -25.76 15.22
CA VAL A 64 3.50 -24.35 15.60
C VAL A 64 4.67 -23.56 15.07
N THR A 65 4.41 -22.66 14.13
CA THR A 65 5.41 -21.72 13.62
C THR A 65 5.08 -20.30 14.05
N GLU A 66 6.10 -19.49 14.36
CA GLU A 66 5.91 -18.05 14.53
C GLU A 66 5.45 -17.46 13.20
N GLY A 67 4.28 -16.86 13.19
CA GLY A 67 3.75 -16.14 12.04
C GLY A 67 4.63 -14.92 11.81
N VAL A 68 5.45 -15.00 10.77
CA VAL A 68 6.18 -13.85 10.24
C VAL A 68 5.14 -12.77 9.95
N MET A 69 5.29 -11.58 10.54
CA MET A 69 4.53 -10.40 10.09
C MET A 69 4.80 -10.29 8.59
N ILE A 70 3.81 -10.64 7.77
CA ILE A 70 3.91 -10.52 6.33
C ILE A 70 4.08 -9.02 6.09
N GLU A 71 5.32 -8.57 5.85
CA GLU A 71 5.55 -7.25 5.30
C GLU A 71 4.64 -7.17 4.08
N ARG A 72 3.67 -6.26 4.10
CA ARG A 72 2.83 -6.00 2.93
C ARG A 72 3.79 -5.82 1.77
N ARG A 73 3.78 -6.76 0.80
CA ARG A 73 4.63 -6.68 -0.39
C ARG A 73 4.57 -5.25 -0.88
N LYS A 74 5.69 -4.53 -0.81
CA LYS A 74 5.78 -3.15 -1.32
C LYS A 74 5.36 -3.23 -2.77
N ARG A 75 4.13 -2.78 -3.08
CA ARG A 75 3.67 -2.69 -4.46
C ARG A 75 4.67 -1.78 -5.15
N SER A 76 5.39 -2.30 -6.15
CA SER A 76 6.22 -1.48 -7.01
C SER A 76 5.37 -0.32 -7.49
N LYS A 77 5.90 0.91 -7.37
CA LYS A 77 5.21 2.08 -7.94
C LYS A 77 5.06 1.79 -9.45
N PRO A 78 3.87 2.01 -10.04
CA PRO A 78 3.70 1.85 -11.47
C PRO A 78 4.76 2.70 -12.18
N LYS A 79 5.42 2.13 -13.19
CA LYS A 79 6.33 2.91 -14.03
C LYS A 79 5.49 3.94 -14.77
N GLU A 80 5.88 5.21 -14.72
CA GLU A 80 5.23 6.24 -15.53
C GLU A 80 5.43 5.92 -17.02
N PHE A 81 4.37 6.06 -17.82
CA PHE A 81 4.39 5.83 -19.25
C PHE A 81 3.44 6.79 -19.96
N THR A 82 3.70 7.04 -21.24
CA THR A 82 2.91 7.96 -22.07
C THR A 82 1.91 7.24 -22.98
N ILE A 83 0.93 7.97 -23.50
CA ILE A 83 -0.03 7.43 -24.49
C ILE A 83 0.70 6.98 -25.76
N GLU A 84 1.75 7.68 -26.16
CA GLU A 84 2.61 7.34 -27.30
C GLU A 84 3.28 5.98 -27.13
N GLU A 85 3.88 5.72 -25.97
CA GLU A 85 4.52 4.45 -25.66
C GLU A 85 3.52 3.28 -25.72
N TYR A 86 2.31 3.47 -25.18
CA TYR A 86 1.24 2.48 -25.29
C TYR A 86 0.87 2.23 -26.76
N VAL A 87 0.65 3.28 -27.56
CA VAL A 87 0.26 3.12 -28.97
C VAL A 87 1.36 2.44 -29.78
N LEU A 88 2.63 2.78 -29.57
CA LEU A 88 3.75 2.11 -30.21
C LEU A 88 3.84 0.63 -29.83
N ALA A 89 3.65 0.29 -28.55
CA ALA A 89 3.61 -1.11 -28.11
C ALA A 89 2.46 -1.87 -28.79
N ARG A 90 1.29 -1.24 -28.93
CA ARG A 90 0.15 -1.81 -29.65
C ARG A 90 0.44 -2.06 -31.13
N ILE A 91 1.16 -1.16 -31.79
CA ILE A 91 1.58 -1.33 -33.20
C ILE A 91 2.60 -2.48 -33.31
N LYS A 92 3.49 -2.63 -32.32
CA LYS A 92 4.44 -3.75 -32.20
C LYS A 92 3.80 -5.09 -31.80
N GLY A 93 2.47 -5.16 -31.71
CA GLY A 93 1.74 -6.41 -31.41
C GLY A 93 1.60 -6.75 -29.93
N PHE A 94 1.99 -5.87 -28.99
CA PHE A 94 1.80 -6.14 -27.56
C PHE A 94 0.32 -6.18 -27.19
N THR A 95 -0.06 -7.20 -26.42
CA THR A 95 -1.38 -7.26 -25.77
C THR A 95 -1.45 -6.24 -24.62
N ASP A 96 -2.67 -5.86 -24.26
CA ASP A 96 -2.90 -4.96 -23.13
C ASP A 96 -2.36 -5.58 -21.81
N THR A 97 -2.50 -6.90 -21.65
CA THR A 97 -1.97 -7.64 -20.50
C THR A 97 -0.45 -7.61 -20.45
N GLN A 98 0.23 -7.82 -21.59
CA GLN A 98 1.69 -7.74 -21.66
C GLN A 98 2.17 -6.34 -21.31
N PHE A 99 1.59 -5.30 -21.91
CA PHE A 99 1.99 -3.92 -21.64
C PHE A 99 1.75 -3.53 -20.18
N ALA A 100 0.60 -3.87 -19.61
CA ALA A 100 0.27 -3.60 -18.20
C ALA A 100 1.28 -4.25 -17.24
N SER A 101 1.72 -5.48 -17.54
CA SER A 101 2.78 -6.15 -16.79
C SER A 101 4.12 -5.41 -16.90
N THR A 102 4.50 -4.92 -18.09
CA THR A 102 5.76 -4.18 -18.29
C THR A 102 5.82 -2.90 -17.46
N VAL A 103 4.68 -2.22 -17.28
CA VAL A 103 4.57 -1.00 -16.48
C VAL A 103 4.21 -1.26 -15.01
N SER A 104 4.17 -2.53 -14.59
CA SER A 104 3.77 -2.94 -13.23
C SER A 104 2.41 -2.38 -12.80
N MET A 105 1.47 -2.25 -13.73
CA MET A 105 0.14 -1.71 -13.48
C MET A 105 -0.88 -2.85 -13.37
N GLY A 106 -1.69 -2.83 -12.31
CA GLY A 106 -2.77 -3.81 -12.14
C GLY A 106 -3.84 -3.69 -13.24
N SER A 107 -4.40 -4.83 -13.65
CA SER A 107 -5.38 -4.93 -14.75
C SER A 107 -6.53 -3.92 -14.64
N ARG A 108 -7.18 -3.80 -13.47
CA ARG A 108 -8.28 -2.84 -13.26
C ARG A 108 -7.84 -1.38 -13.45
N THR A 109 -6.67 -1.02 -12.92
CA THR A 109 -6.10 0.33 -13.05
C THR A 109 -5.80 0.64 -14.51
N PHE A 110 -5.23 -0.33 -15.24
CA PHE A 110 -4.90 -0.18 -16.65
C PHE A 110 -6.14 -0.01 -17.54
N VAL A 111 -7.19 -0.81 -17.30
CA VAL A 111 -8.48 -0.67 -18.01
C VAL A 111 -9.08 0.72 -17.80
N ARG A 112 -9.05 1.22 -16.56
CA ARG A 112 -9.55 2.58 -16.24
C ARG A 112 -8.72 3.66 -16.93
N TRP A 113 -7.38 3.56 -16.89
CA TRP A 113 -6.49 4.49 -17.59
C TRP A 113 -6.78 4.52 -19.09
N LYS A 114 -6.92 3.34 -19.72
CA LYS A 114 -7.21 3.23 -21.15
C LYS A 114 -8.55 3.88 -21.51
N SER A 115 -9.58 3.65 -20.70
CA SER A 115 -10.91 4.25 -20.89
C SER A 115 -10.85 5.79 -20.86
N ASN A 116 -10.14 6.35 -19.88
CA ASN A 116 -9.97 7.80 -19.74
C ASN A 116 -9.19 8.44 -20.91
N ASN A 117 -8.30 7.68 -21.55
CA ASN A 117 -7.43 8.17 -22.62
C ASN A 117 -7.87 7.74 -24.03
N LEU A 118 -9.05 7.14 -24.19
CA LEU A 118 -9.48 6.47 -25.42
C LEU A 118 -9.46 7.40 -26.66
N LYS A 119 -9.91 8.65 -26.51
CA LYS A 119 -9.92 9.63 -27.61
C LYS A 119 -8.50 9.93 -28.11
N GLU A 120 -7.58 10.18 -27.20
CA GLU A 120 -6.20 10.53 -27.53
C GLU A 120 -5.43 9.31 -28.07
N ILE A 121 -5.66 8.12 -27.52
CA ILE A 121 -5.16 6.85 -28.07
C ILE A 121 -5.58 6.71 -29.54
N ASN A 122 -6.85 6.97 -29.87
CA ASN A 122 -7.35 6.86 -31.24
C ASN A 122 -6.74 7.92 -32.16
N ARG A 123 -6.60 9.16 -31.69
CA ARG A 123 -5.91 10.24 -32.42
C ARG A 123 -4.47 9.86 -32.75
N MET A 124 -3.73 9.37 -31.76
CA MET A 124 -2.33 8.96 -31.92
C MET A 124 -2.18 7.73 -32.83
N LYS A 125 -3.07 6.75 -32.73
CA LYS A 125 -3.11 5.61 -33.67
C LYS A 125 -3.30 6.06 -35.12
N LYS A 126 -4.18 7.05 -35.37
CA LYS A 126 -4.35 7.61 -36.72
C LYS A 126 -3.08 8.31 -37.18
N LYS A 127 -2.50 9.19 -36.35
CA LYS A 127 -1.27 9.93 -36.67
C LYS A 127 -0.09 9.01 -37.01
N LEU A 128 0.07 7.93 -36.25
CA LEU A 128 1.19 6.98 -36.41
C LEU A 128 0.97 5.94 -37.51
N LYS A 129 -0.26 5.70 -37.96
CA LYS A 129 -0.55 4.84 -39.13
C LYS A 129 -0.44 5.57 -40.47
N VAL A 130 -0.38 6.90 -40.45
CA VAL A 130 -0.28 7.76 -41.65
C VAL A 130 1.19 8.04 -42.03
N LYS A 131 2.15 7.51 -41.25
CA LYS A 131 3.57 7.46 -41.59
C LYS A 131 3.94 6.05 -42.03
#